data_AF-X0W704-F1
#
_entry.id   AF-X0W704-F1
#
_cell.length_a   1.000
_cell.length_b   1.000
_cell.length_c   1.000
_cell.angle_alpha   90.00
_cell.angle_beta   90.00
_cell.angle_gamma   90.00
#
_symmetry.space_group_name_H-M   'P 1'
#
loop_
_entity.id
_entity.type
_entity.pdbx_description
1 polymer ?
#
loop_
_entity_poly.entity_id
_entity_poly.type
_entity_poly.pdbx_seq_one_letter_code
_entity_poly.pdbx_strand_id
1 'polypeptide(L)'
;PGVLVASGPSLNKNMHLLRGLRDSSLIISCDASLIPILKRGIRPHLVTSIERTPGVDLFYKGIDNFSGIYFIALPILVPKTIDAFKGRKFIAYRDYSHFNWLEEEKGALAVGISVANLAFKIFIELGCDPIILIGQDLAYAEDGDTHVKGDIFGSRDEYVLNQPVIELEGNDGKPVKSEKMWEIMKYTYEEDLAAYQGTCINATECGAKILGAKLMPFKDAIEKYCTEEFKPHLILDEAYSNFMKDFDSKEKIKKIQKKTK
;
A
#
# COMPACT_ATOMS: atom_id res chain seq x y z
N PRO A 1 -9.68 -12.55 -0.21
CA PRO A 1 -8.54 -12.02 -1.00
C PRO A 1 -8.30 -10.51 -0.84
N GLY A 2 -7.04 -10.14 -0.62
CA GLY A 2 -6.54 -8.77 -0.68
C GLY A 2 -5.59 -8.58 -1.86
N VAL A 3 -5.68 -7.46 -2.58
CA VAL A 3 -4.80 -7.11 -3.72
C VAL A 3 -4.02 -5.85 -3.38
N LEU A 4 -2.71 -6.01 -3.21
CA LEU A 4 -1.76 -4.93 -2.99
C LEU A 4 -1.24 -4.42 -4.33
N VAL A 5 -1.55 -3.16 -4.65
CA VAL A 5 -1.10 -2.48 -5.86
C VAL A 5 0.10 -1.58 -5.54
N ALA A 6 1.30 -2.15 -5.67
CA ALA A 6 2.56 -1.44 -5.47
C ALA A 6 2.90 -0.56 -6.68
N SER A 7 4.02 0.15 -6.64
CA SER A 7 4.38 1.18 -7.64
C SER A 7 5.49 0.76 -8.60
N GLY A 8 5.87 -0.52 -8.63
CA GLY A 8 6.94 -1.01 -9.50
C GLY A 8 6.59 -0.92 -10.99
N PRO A 9 7.61 -0.84 -11.88
CA PRO A 9 7.44 -0.74 -13.32
C PRO A 9 6.50 -1.79 -13.96
N SER A 10 6.50 -3.03 -13.46
CA SER A 10 5.72 -4.13 -14.02
C SER A 10 4.21 -3.97 -13.82
N LEU A 11 3.77 -3.07 -12.94
CA LEU A 11 2.35 -2.75 -12.77
C LEU A 11 1.69 -2.40 -14.11
N ASN A 12 2.42 -1.74 -15.01
CA ASN A 12 1.95 -1.38 -16.34
C ASN A 12 1.40 -2.55 -17.15
N LYS A 13 1.99 -3.75 -17.00
CA LYS A 13 1.65 -4.95 -17.76
C LYS A 13 0.24 -5.43 -17.41
N ASN A 14 -0.06 -5.46 -16.12
CA ASN A 14 -1.23 -6.19 -15.60
C ASN A 14 -2.28 -5.30 -14.92
N MET A 15 -2.06 -3.99 -14.74
CA MET A 15 -3.01 -3.14 -14.02
C MET A 15 -4.42 -3.12 -14.64
N HIS A 16 -4.54 -3.33 -15.95
CA HIS A 16 -5.86 -3.36 -16.62
C HIS A 16 -6.79 -4.46 -16.09
N LEU A 17 -6.20 -5.54 -15.54
CA LEU A 17 -6.91 -6.66 -14.93
C LEU A 17 -7.50 -6.35 -13.55
N LEU A 18 -7.15 -5.20 -12.95
CA LEU A 18 -7.76 -4.74 -11.69
C LEU A 18 -9.23 -4.34 -11.85
N ARG A 19 -9.69 -4.11 -13.08
CA ARG A 19 -11.08 -3.74 -13.36
C ARG A 19 -12.02 -4.90 -12.98
N GLY A 20 -13.11 -4.57 -12.30
CA GLY A 20 -14.12 -5.55 -11.87
C GLY A 20 -13.81 -6.28 -10.57
N LEU A 21 -12.61 -6.14 -10.01
CA LEU A 21 -12.22 -6.86 -8.78
C LEU A 21 -12.76 -6.23 -7.49
N ARG A 22 -13.45 -5.09 -7.56
CA ARG A 22 -13.83 -4.33 -6.34
C ARG A 22 -14.85 -5.06 -5.47
N ASP A 23 -15.70 -5.90 -6.06
CA ASP A 23 -16.72 -6.61 -5.29
C ASP A 23 -16.22 -7.95 -4.74
N SER A 24 -15.13 -8.51 -5.29
CA SER A 24 -14.55 -9.80 -4.90
C SER A 24 -13.16 -9.75 -4.28
N SER A 25 -12.60 -8.55 -4.08
CA SER A 25 -11.29 -8.36 -3.42
C SER A 25 -11.18 -7.01 -2.74
N LEU A 26 -10.47 -6.96 -1.61
CA LEU A 26 -10.05 -5.69 -1.00
C LEU A 26 -8.81 -5.19 -1.74
N ILE A 27 -8.79 -3.92 -2.17
CA ILE A 27 -7.71 -3.39 -3.01
C ILE A 27 -7.07 -2.22 -2.28
N ILE A 28 -5.78 -2.34 -1.98
CA ILE A 28 -4.97 -1.28 -1.35
C ILE A 28 -3.90 -0.85 -2.35
N SER A 29 -3.89 0.43 -2.72
CA SER A 29 -2.83 1.01 -3.53
C SER A 29 -1.80 1.74 -2.67
N CYS A 30 -0.54 1.72 -3.09
CA CYS A 30 0.42 2.72 -2.64
C CYS A 30 0.04 4.11 -3.18
N ASP A 31 0.55 5.15 -2.55
CA ASP A 31 0.37 6.54 -3.00
C ASP A 31 0.88 6.76 -4.44
N ALA A 32 2.09 6.29 -4.75
CA ALA A 32 2.69 6.38 -6.08
C ALA A 32 1.89 5.65 -7.19
N SER A 33 1.17 4.58 -6.85
CA SER A 33 0.36 3.85 -7.84
C SER A 33 -1.05 4.42 -8.00
N LEU A 34 -1.52 5.30 -7.11
CA LEU A 34 -2.90 5.81 -7.10
C LEU A 34 -3.27 6.58 -8.38
N ILE A 35 -2.52 7.62 -8.74
CA ILE A 35 -2.81 8.42 -9.95
C ILE A 35 -2.73 7.55 -11.22
N PRO A 36 -1.68 6.73 -11.43
CA PRO A 36 -1.60 5.80 -12.56
C PRO A 36 -2.85 4.92 -12.74
N ILE A 37 -3.35 4.28 -11.67
CA ILE A 37 -4.53 3.40 -11.77
C ILE A 37 -5.83 4.20 -11.97
N LEU A 38 -5.95 5.38 -11.33
CA LEU A 38 -7.12 6.26 -11.51
C LEU A 38 -7.25 6.76 -12.95
N LYS A 39 -6.14 7.13 -13.60
CA LYS A 39 -6.13 7.53 -15.02
C LYS A 39 -6.65 6.44 -15.96
N ARG A 40 -6.62 5.17 -15.54
CA ARG A 40 -7.20 4.03 -16.28
C ARG A 40 -8.60 3.65 -15.80
N GLY A 41 -9.25 4.47 -14.97
CA GLY A 41 -10.58 4.21 -14.44
C GLY A 41 -10.64 3.13 -13.36
N ILE A 42 -9.48 2.72 -12.81
CA ILE A 42 -9.41 1.72 -11.75
C ILE A 42 -9.40 2.46 -10.41
N ARG A 43 -10.30 2.06 -9.50
CA ARG A 43 -10.44 2.68 -8.19
C ARG A 43 -10.12 1.67 -7.09
N PRO A 44 -9.08 1.87 -6.28
CA PRO A 44 -8.82 1.03 -5.12
C PRO A 44 -9.88 1.28 -4.04
N HIS A 45 -9.87 0.47 -2.98
CA HIS A 45 -10.67 0.72 -1.78
C HIS A 45 -9.93 1.63 -0.81
N LEU A 46 -8.63 1.39 -0.66
CA LEU A 46 -7.76 2.08 0.27
C LEU A 46 -6.52 2.57 -0.47
N VAL A 47 -5.97 3.68 -0.03
CA VAL A 47 -4.61 4.13 -0.36
C VAL A 47 -3.83 4.33 0.94
N THR A 48 -2.55 3.98 0.94
CA THR A 48 -1.64 4.16 2.08
C THR A 48 -0.53 5.14 1.75
N SER A 49 0.02 5.79 2.78
CA SER A 49 1.26 6.56 2.68
C SER A 49 1.97 6.57 4.03
N ILE A 50 3.31 6.55 4.00
CA ILE A 50 4.15 6.60 5.21
C ILE A 50 5.18 7.73 5.16
N GLU A 51 5.33 8.36 3.99
CA GLU A 51 6.44 9.27 3.73
C GLU A 51 6.22 10.63 4.40
N ARG A 52 7.30 11.15 4.99
CA ARG A 52 7.30 12.40 5.76
C ARG A 52 7.97 13.54 4.99
N THR A 53 8.25 13.30 3.72
CA THR A 53 8.98 14.20 2.84
C THR A 53 8.04 15.18 2.16
N PRO A 54 8.44 16.45 1.94
CA PRO A 54 7.70 17.35 1.09
C PRO A 54 7.42 16.75 -0.30
N GLY A 55 6.23 17.02 -0.86
CA GLY A 55 5.85 16.54 -2.19
C GLY A 55 4.91 15.35 -2.19
N VAL A 56 4.80 14.58 -1.11
CA VAL A 56 3.85 13.44 -1.01
C VAL A 56 2.40 13.89 -1.23
N ASP A 57 2.07 15.15 -0.93
CA ASP A 57 0.77 15.76 -1.25
C ASP A 57 0.41 15.73 -2.74
N LEU A 58 1.41 15.67 -3.63
CA LEU A 58 1.21 15.62 -5.08
C LEU A 58 0.59 14.32 -5.57
N PHE A 59 0.71 13.22 -4.83
CA PHE A 59 0.00 11.97 -5.14
C PHE A 59 -1.52 12.08 -4.98
N TYR A 60 -1.99 13.13 -4.29
CA TYR A 60 -3.42 13.37 -4.03
C TYR A 60 -3.95 14.64 -4.71
N LYS A 61 -3.05 15.56 -5.07
CA LYS A 61 -3.42 16.86 -5.65
C LYS A 61 -3.97 16.67 -7.07
N GLY A 62 -5.08 17.37 -7.36
CA GLY A 62 -5.73 17.30 -8.68
C GLY A 62 -6.62 16.07 -8.90
N ILE A 63 -6.84 15.26 -7.87
CA ILE A 63 -7.86 14.22 -7.89
C ILE A 63 -9.19 14.85 -7.46
N ASP A 64 -10.14 14.93 -8.38
CA ASP A 64 -11.44 15.60 -8.14
C ASP A 64 -12.41 14.74 -7.33
N ASN A 65 -12.25 13.42 -7.35
CA ASN A 65 -13.20 12.48 -6.75
C ASN A 65 -12.51 11.34 -6.01
N PHE A 66 -12.57 11.38 -4.68
CA PHE A 66 -12.13 10.31 -3.77
C PHE A 66 -13.27 9.40 -3.30
N SER A 67 -14.48 9.52 -3.85
CA SER A 67 -15.61 8.67 -3.45
C SER A 67 -15.27 7.19 -3.59
N GLY A 68 -15.57 6.41 -2.54
CA GLY A 68 -15.24 4.99 -2.46
C GLY A 68 -13.76 4.66 -2.27
N ILE A 69 -12.91 5.67 -1.98
CA ILE A 69 -11.49 5.52 -1.66
C ILE A 69 -11.24 6.09 -0.26
N TYR A 70 -10.59 5.31 0.58
CA TYR A 70 -10.21 5.66 1.93
C TYR A 70 -8.71 5.86 2.03
N PHE A 71 -8.27 6.92 2.70
CA PHE A 71 -6.85 7.11 2.98
C PHE A 71 -6.50 6.55 4.36
N ILE A 72 -5.58 5.59 4.40
CA ILE A 72 -4.96 5.14 5.65
C ILE A 72 -3.74 6.01 5.90
N ALA A 73 -3.89 6.97 6.81
CA ALA A 73 -2.87 7.93 7.18
C ALA A 73 -2.18 7.52 8.48
N LEU A 74 -0.86 7.69 8.53
CA LEU A 74 -0.10 7.62 9.77
C LEU A 74 0.01 9.03 10.39
N PRO A 75 -0.06 9.20 11.73
CA PRO A 75 0.09 10.50 12.40
C PRO A 75 1.55 10.99 12.46
N ILE A 76 2.29 10.76 11.38
CA ILE A 76 3.64 11.26 11.12
C ILE A 76 3.69 11.99 9.78
N LEU A 77 2.65 11.85 8.95
CA LEU A 77 2.59 12.50 7.65
C LEU A 77 2.55 14.02 7.81
N VAL A 78 3.15 14.71 6.84
CA VAL A 78 3.10 16.17 6.77
C VAL A 78 1.63 16.61 6.66
N PRO A 79 1.17 17.62 7.43
CA PRO A 79 -0.24 18.04 7.40
C PRO A 79 -0.79 18.32 6.00
N LYS A 80 0.03 18.90 5.13
CA LYS A 80 -0.30 19.17 3.73
C LYS A 80 -0.70 17.90 2.95
N THR A 81 -0.09 16.76 3.24
CA THR A 81 -0.44 15.46 2.64
C THR A 81 -1.82 15.01 3.10
N ILE A 82 -2.10 15.15 4.40
CA ILE A 82 -3.42 14.82 4.98
C ILE A 82 -4.50 15.72 4.36
N ASP A 83 -4.20 17.01 4.21
CA ASP A 83 -5.11 18.00 3.63
C ASP A 83 -5.35 17.77 2.13
N ALA A 84 -4.35 17.31 1.38
CA ALA A 84 -4.47 17.09 -0.06
C ALA A 84 -5.49 15.97 -0.38
N PHE A 85 -5.57 14.93 0.44
CA PHE A 85 -6.59 13.90 0.30
C PHE A 85 -7.95 14.40 0.81
N LYS A 86 -8.93 14.62 -0.06
CA LYS A 86 -10.25 15.18 0.31
C LYS A 86 -11.31 14.12 0.68
N GLY A 87 -10.97 12.84 0.60
CA GLY A 87 -11.84 11.74 0.99
C GLY A 87 -11.82 11.39 2.49
N ARG A 88 -12.51 10.28 2.81
CA ARG A 88 -12.58 9.67 4.14
C ARG A 88 -11.23 9.07 4.54
N LYS A 89 -10.90 9.11 5.84
CA LYS A 89 -9.59 8.71 6.35
C LYS A 89 -9.71 7.73 7.50
N PHE A 90 -8.84 6.73 7.51
CA PHE A 90 -8.54 5.93 8.69
C PHE A 90 -7.15 6.31 9.20
N ILE A 91 -6.97 6.32 10.52
CA ILE A 91 -5.69 6.59 11.14
C ILE A 91 -5.12 5.28 11.66
N ALA A 92 -4.01 4.83 11.09
CA ALA A 92 -3.25 3.67 11.59
C ALA A 92 -2.05 4.14 12.43
N TYR A 93 -1.68 3.38 13.46
CA TYR A 93 -0.49 3.65 14.26
C TYR A 93 0.61 2.66 13.91
N ARG A 94 1.87 3.10 13.95
CA ARG A 94 3.00 2.15 14.03
C ARG A 94 3.29 1.84 15.49
N ASP A 95 4.12 0.85 15.75
CA ASP A 95 4.58 0.56 17.11
C ASP A 95 5.68 1.54 17.54
N TYR A 96 5.30 2.82 17.66
CA TYR A 96 6.16 3.88 18.15
C TYR A 96 5.55 4.52 19.40
N SER A 97 6.38 4.71 20.42
CA SER A 97 5.95 5.23 21.73
C SER A 97 5.27 6.60 21.66
N HIS A 98 5.55 7.43 20.65
CA HIS A 98 4.90 8.72 20.48
C HIS A 98 3.41 8.62 20.12
N PHE A 99 2.95 7.49 19.55
CA PHE A 99 1.51 7.30 19.30
C PHE A 99 0.73 6.96 20.57
N ASN A 100 1.41 6.44 21.60
CA ASN A 100 0.78 6.19 22.90
C ASN A 100 0.29 7.49 23.55
N TRP A 101 0.86 8.65 23.19
CA TRP A 101 0.38 9.96 23.66
C TRP A 101 -0.99 10.34 23.10
N LEU A 102 -1.43 9.71 22.01
CA LEU A 102 -2.77 9.91 21.48
C LEU A 102 -3.83 9.14 22.27
N GLU A 103 -3.41 8.17 23.10
CA GLU A 103 -4.24 7.40 24.04
C GLU A 103 -5.55 6.84 23.45
N GLU A 104 -5.45 6.33 22.22
CA GLU A 104 -6.53 5.59 21.57
C GLU A 104 -6.16 4.10 21.58
N GLU A 105 -6.89 3.30 22.37
CA GLU A 105 -6.73 1.84 22.42
C GLU A 105 -7.26 1.20 21.14
N LYS A 106 -6.44 1.19 20.08
CA LYS A 106 -6.78 0.57 18.78
C LYS A 106 -5.66 -0.28 18.20
N GLY A 107 -4.64 -0.58 19.00
CA GLY A 107 -3.46 -1.33 18.58
C GLY A 107 -2.49 -0.52 17.71
N ALA A 108 -1.40 -1.18 17.34
CA ALA A 108 -0.34 -0.64 16.52
C ALA A 108 0.13 -1.69 15.51
N LEU A 109 0.59 -1.22 14.35
CA LEU A 109 1.12 -2.05 13.29
C LEU A 109 2.65 -2.08 13.38
N ALA A 110 3.24 -3.28 13.40
CA ALA A 110 4.68 -3.47 13.24
C ALA A 110 5.08 -3.30 11.75
N VAL A 111 4.94 -2.07 11.24
CA VAL A 111 5.10 -1.76 9.81
C VAL A 111 6.58 -1.76 9.41
N GLY A 112 6.87 -2.27 8.22
CA GLY A 112 8.17 -2.13 7.55
C GLY A 112 8.54 -0.70 7.14
N ILE A 113 9.47 -0.59 6.21
CA ILE A 113 10.07 0.69 5.81
C ILE A 113 9.42 1.35 4.58
N SER A 114 8.50 0.67 3.88
CA SER A 114 7.84 1.20 2.69
C SER A 114 6.31 1.30 2.80
N VAL A 115 5.71 2.12 1.93
CA VAL A 115 4.25 2.24 1.78
C VAL A 115 3.61 0.88 1.45
N ALA A 116 4.30 0.04 0.69
CA ALA A 116 3.83 -1.28 0.33
C ALA A 116 3.89 -2.25 1.52
N ASN A 117 4.95 -2.21 2.35
CA ASN A 117 4.99 -3.00 3.59
C ASN A 117 3.86 -2.59 4.55
N LEU A 118 3.48 -1.30 4.61
CA LEU A 118 2.28 -0.87 5.36
C LEU A 118 1.01 -1.53 4.82
N ALA A 119 0.77 -1.45 3.51
CA ALA A 119 -0.39 -2.06 2.89
C ALA A 119 -0.45 -3.58 3.15
N PHE A 120 0.70 -4.25 3.08
CA PHE A 120 0.80 -5.69 3.36
C PHE A 120 0.44 -6.02 4.80
N LYS A 121 0.99 -5.28 5.78
CA LYS A 121 0.66 -5.49 7.19
C LYS A 121 -0.83 -5.25 7.46
N ILE A 122 -1.44 -4.25 6.83
CA ILE A 122 -2.88 -4.01 6.94
C ILE A 122 -3.68 -5.22 6.42
N PHE A 123 -3.27 -5.84 5.32
CA PHE A 123 -3.93 -7.05 4.83
C PHE A 123 -3.85 -8.21 5.82
N ILE A 124 -2.70 -8.40 6.47
CA ILE A 124 -2.53 -9.42 7.51
C ILE A 124 -3.52 -9.17 8.66
N GLU A 125 -3.56 -7.95 9.19
CA GLU A 125 -4.45 -7.62 10.33
C GLU A 125 -5.94 -7.66 9.97
N LEU A 126 -6.28 -7.41 8.71
CA LEU A 126 -7.65 -7.56 8.19
C LEU A 126 -8.01 -9.03 7.87
N GLY A 127 -7.10 -9.98 8.11
CA GLY A 127 -7.33 -11.41 7.85
C GLY A 127 -7.48 -11.76 6.38
N CYS A 128 -6.90 -10.97 5.48
CA CYS A 128 -7.04 -11.19 4.04
C CYS A 128 -6.23 -12.40 3.57
N ASP A 129 -6.91 -13.46 3.16
CA ASP A 129 -6.31 -14.65 2.54
C ASP A 129 -6.95 -14.94 1.17
N PRO A 130 -6.18 -15.14 0.08
CA PRO A 130 -4.76 -14.79 -0.04
C PRO A 130 -4.52 -13.28 -0.09
N ILE A 131 -3.27 -12.89 0.16
CA ILE A 131 -2.74 -11.57 -0.19
C ILE A 131 -2.04 -11.67 -1.55
N ILE A 132 -2.44 -10.86 -2.53
CA ILE A 132 -1.93 -10.88 -3.90
C ILE A 132 -1.16 -9.59 -4.17
N LEU A 133 0.13 -9.70 -4.48
CA LEU A 133 1.02 -8.59 -4.76
C LEU A 133 1.11 -8.34 -6.27
N ILE A 134 0.81 -7.13 -6.74
CA ILE A 134 1.01 -6.73 -8.13
C ILE A 134 1.85 -5.44 -8.20
N GLY A 135 2.81 -5.40 -9.12
CA GLY A 135 3.74 -4.27 -9.27
C GLY A 135 4.73 -4.19 -8.12
N GLN A 136 4.98 -5.29 -7.40
CA GLN A 136 5.93 -5.33 -6.29
C GLN A 136 7.29 -5.82 -6.81
N ASP A 137 7.92 -5.00 -7.66
CA ASP A 137 9.15 -5.41 -8.35
C ASP A 137 10.38 -5.46 -7.45
N LEU A 138 10.58 -4.45 -6.59
CA LEU A 138 11.80 -4.31 -5.76
C LEU A 138 13.09 -4.42 -6.60
N ALA A 139 13.02 -3.96 -7.85
CA ALA A 139 14.07 -4.06 -8.85
C ALA A 139 13.82 -3.02 -9.94
N TYR A 140 14.90 -2.65 -10.63
CA TYR A 140 14.82 -1.82 -11.83
C TYR A 140 14.19 -2.62 -12.98
N ALA A 141 13.45 -1.94 -13.86
CA ALA A 141 13.13 -2.48 -15.16
C ALA A 141 14.39 -2.54 -16.05
N GLU A 142 14.34 -3.33 -17.13
CA GLU A 142 15.44 -3.43 -18.11
C GLU A 142 15.78 -2.07 -18.74
N ASP A 143 14.78 -1.22 -18.95
CA ASP A 143 14.94 0.15 -19.46
C ASP A 143 15.32 1.16 -18.36
N GLY A 144 15.58 0.71 -17.13
CA GLY A 144 16.00 1.55 -16.00
C GLY A 144 14.87 2.26 -15.28
N ASP A 145 13.60 2.03 -15.62
CA ASP A 145 12.48 2.55 -14.83
C ASP A 145 12.53 1.99 -13.39
N THR A 146 12.29 2.85 -12.41
CA THR A 146 12.22 2.53 -10.98
C THR A 146 10.78 2.44 -10.49
N HIS A 147 9.85 3.12 -11.16
CA HIS A 147 8.44 3.19 -10.82
C HIS A 147 7.55 3.01 -12.06
N VAL A 148 6.25 2.78 -11.82
CA VAL A 148 5.22 2.68 -12.86
C VAL A 148 5.17 3.95 -13.74
N LYS A 149 4.87 3.74 -15.02
CA LYS A 149 4.72 4.84 -15.99
C LYS A 149 3.49 5.67 -15.65
N GLY A 150 3.67 6.99 -15.64
CA GLY A 150 2.63 7.95 -15.26
C GLY A 150 2.62 8.30 -13.77
N ASP A 151 3.60 7.81 -12.99
CA ASP A 151 3.94 8.37 -11.68
C ASP A 151 4.18 9.88 -11.77
N ILE A 152 3.80 10.62 -10.72
CA ILE A 152 3.82 12.09 -10.72
C ILE A 152 5.24 12.67 -10.70
N PHE A 153 6.22 11.92 -10.19
CA PHE A 153 7.63 12.28 -10.18
C PHE A 153 8.41 11.66 -11.36
N GLY A 154 7.71 10.96 -12.26
CA GLY A 154 8.29 10.23 -13.37
C GLY A 154 8.61 8.78 -13.01
N SER A 155 8.76 7.93 -14.03
CA SER A 155 9.08 6.50 -13.84
C SER A 155 10.52 6.26 -13.39
N ARG A 156 11.37 7.29 -13.41
CA ARG A 156 12.79 7.23 -13.07
C ARG A 156 13.10 8.21 -11.96
N ASP A 157 13.35 7.66 -10.79
CA ASP A 157 13.80 8.42 -9.63
C ASP A 157 15.32 8.59 -9.69
N GLU A 158 15.79 9.83 -9.84
CA GLU A 158 17.22 10.15 -9.94
C GLU A 158 18.00 9.80 -8.67
N TYR A 159 17.39 9.93 -7.49
CA TYR A 159 18.06 9.57 -6.24
C TYR A 159 18.31 8.06 -6.20
N VAL A 160 17.31 7.27 -6.57
CA VAL A 160 17.39 5.80 -6.65
C VAL A 160 18.42 5.39 -7.71
N LEU A 161 18.38 5.98 -8.90
CA LEU A 161 19.32 5.66 -9.99
C LEU A 161 20.79 5.98 -9.66
N ASN A 162 21.04 6.88 -8.71
CA ASN A 162 22.38 7.20 -8.23
C ASN A 162 22.84 6.31 -7.05
N GLN A 163 22.01 5.37 -6.58
CA GLN A 163 22.41 4.41 -5.55
C GLN A 163 23.27 3.28 -6.13
N PRO A 164 24.16 2.68 -5.32
CA PRO A 164 24.87 1.47 -5.71
C PRO A 164 23.89 0.36 -6.11
N VAL A 165 24.08 -0.17 -7.32
CA VAL A 165 23.30 -1.30 -7.83
C VAL A 165 23.79 -2.58 -7.16
N ILE A 166 22.84 -3.39 -6.70
CA ILE A 166 23.06 -4.77 -6.24
C ILE A 166 22.30 -5.73 -7.15
N GLU A 167 22.59 -7.03 -7.05
CA GLU A 167 21.85 -8.08 -7.72
C GLU A 167 21.08 -8.92 -6.70
N LEU A 168 19.81 -9.20 -7.00
CA LEU A 168 18.95 -10.08 -6.23
C LEU A 168 18.47 -11.24 -7.12
N GLU A 169 18.11 -12.38 -6.53
CA GLU A 169 17.43 -13.45 -7.27
C GLU A 169 16.07 -12.93 -7.76
N GLY A 170 15.81 -13.01 -9.06
CA GLY A 170 14.54 -12.62 -9.67
C GLY A 170 13.47 -13.70 -9.59
N ASN A 171 12.23 -13.33 -9.88
CA ASN A 171 11.09 -14.26 -9.90
C ASN A 171 11.25 -15.42 -10.90
N ASP A 172 12.01 -15.23 -11.99
CA ASP A 172 12.33 -16.27 -12.97
C ASP A 172 13.61 -17.07 -12.65
N GLY A 173 14.20 -16.84 -11.47
CA GLY A 173 15.46 -17.43 -11.02
C GLY A 173 16.72 -16.76 -11.58
N LYS A 174 16.59 -15.75 -12.44
CA LYS A 174 17.75 -14.99 -12.97
C LYS A 174 18.01 -13.75 -12.12
N PRO A 175 19.25 -13.23 -12.08
CA PRO A 175 19.55 -12.01 -11.35
C PRO A 175 18.77 -10.81 -11.89
N VAL A 176 18.26 -9.99 -10.97
CA VAL A 176 17.68 -8.67 -11.27
C VAL A 176 18.48 -7.58 -10.58
N LYS A 177 18.62 -6.43 -11.25
CA LYS A 177 19.25 -5.25 -10.65
C LYS A 177 18.30 -4.63 -9.63
N SER A 178 18.82 -4.31 -8.47
CA SER A 178 18.08 -3.66 -7.38
C SER A 178 18.99 -2.69 -6.63
N GLU A 179 18.50 -2.12 -5.54
CA GLU A 179 19.28 -1.29 -4.63
C GLU A 179 19.02 -1.69 -3.17
N LYS A 180 19.84 -1.16 -2.26
CA LYS A 180 19.91 -1.67 -0.89
C LYS A 180 18.62 -1.46 -0.10
N MET A 181 17.91 -0.36 -0.28
CA MET A 181 16.65 -0.10 0.41
C MET A 181 15.55 -1.05 -0.06
N TRP A 182 15.42 -1.33 -1.36
CA TRP A 182 14.51 -2.33 -1.90
C TRP A 182 14.81 -3.75 -1.40
N GLU A 183 16.08 -4.10 -1.22
CA GLU A 183 16.45 -5.35 -0.56
C GLU A 183 15.96 -5.40 0.89
N ILE A 184 16.09 -4.30 1.64
CA ILE A 184 15.56 -4.20 3.01
C ILE A 184 14.03 -4.32 3.00
N MET A 185 13.34 -3.65 2.07
CA MET A 185 11.88 -3.77 1.89
C MET A 185 11.46 -5.21 1.60
N LYS A 186 12.25 -5.93 0.78
CA LYS A 186 12.09 -7.36 0.48
C LYS A 186 12.21 -8.20 1.75
N TYR A 187 13.28 -8.00 2.54
CA TYR A 187 13.47 -8.75 3.79
C TYR A 187 12.31 -8.53 4.76
N THR A 188 11.74 -7.32 4.85
CA THR A 188 10.56 -7.10 5.70
C THR A 188 9.34 -7.91 5.23
N TYR A 189 9.13 -8.09 3.92
CA TYR A 189 8.09 -9.01 3.43
C TYR A 189 8.37 -10.44 3.88
N GLU A 190 9.61 -10.90 3.75
CA GLU A 190 10.01 -12.27 4.07
C GLU A 190 9.88 -12.57 5.58
N GLU A 191 10.20 -11.60 6.44
CA GLU A 191 9.96 -11.67 7.89
C GLU A 191 8.46 -11.76 8.20
N ASP A 192 7.64 -10.90 7.59
CA ASP A 192 6.19 -10.92 7.78
C ASP A 192 5.57 -12.24 7.28
N LEU A 193 6.06 -12.76 6.15
CA LEU A 193 5.60 -14.01 5.55
C LEU A 193 6.00 -15.24 6.37
N ALA A 194 7.14 -15.22 7.05
CA ALA A 194 7.55 -16.31 7.94
C ALA A 194 6.60 -16.48 9.14
N ALA A 195 5.95 -15.39 9.59
CA ALA A 195 4.96 -15.42 10.67
C ALA A 195 3.52 -15.62 10.16
N TYR A 196 3.24 -15.22 8.92
CA TYR A 196 1.91 -15.27 8.33
C TYR A 196 1.45 -16.70 8.02
N GLN A 197 0.24 -17.07 8.44
CA GLN A 197 -0.32 -18.41 8.25
C GLN A 197 -1.14 -18.57 6.95
N GLY A 198 -1.52 -17.46 6.31
CA GLY A 198 -2.28 -17.49 5.07
C GLY A 198 -1.38 -17.58 3.84
N THR A 199 -2.00 -17.48 2.66
CA THR A 199 -1.28 -17.55 1.38
C THR A 199 -0.91 -16.15 0.90
N CYS A 200 0.36 -15.95 0.53
CA CYS A 200 0.79 -14.78 -0.25
C CYS A 200 1.13 -15.20 -1.68
N ILE A 201 0.56 -14.49 -2.65
CA ILE A 201 0.82 -14.65 -4.06
C ILE A 201 1.64 -13.47 -4.54
N ASN A 202 2.87 -13.72 -4.99
CA ASN A 202 3.59 -12.75 -5.80
C ASN A 202 3.07 -12.84 -7.23
N ALA A 203 2.27 -11.87 -7.66
CA ALA A 203 1.71 -11.78 -9.01
C ALA A 203 2.48 -10.84 -9.93
N THR A 204 3.73 -10.56 -9.56
CA THR A 204 4.66 -9.76 -10.32
C THR A 204 5.50 -10.67 -11.21
N GLU A 205 5.34 -10.56 -12.53
CA GLU A 205 6.05 -11.40 -13.51
C GLU A 205 7.54 -11.05 -13.64
N CYS A 206 7.95 -9.90 -13.11
CA CYS A 206 9.32 -9.42 -13.09
C CYS A 206 9.70 -9.05 -11.65
N GLY A 207 10.96 -8.66 -11.43
CA GLY A 207 11.42 -8.18 -10.15
C GLY A 207 12.00 -9.26 -9.24
N ALA A 208 12.38 -8.83 -8.04
CA ALA A 208 13.04 -9.67 -7.05
C ALA A 208 12.08 -10.73 -6.52
N LYS A 209 12.61 -11.92 -6.28
CA LYS A 209 11.95 -13.01 -5.60
C LYS A 209 11.79 -12.68 -4.13
N ILE A 210 10.57 -12.87 -3.62
CA ILE A 210 10.22 -12.69 -2.22
C ILE A 210 10.02 -14.07 -1.61
N LEU A 211 10.91 -14.48 -0.71
CA LEU A 211 10.81 -15.76 -0.01
C LEU A 211 9.51 -15.84 0.80
N GLY A 212 8.85 -17.00 0.76
CA GLY A 212 7.55 -17.23 1.41
C GLY A 212 6.33 -16.84 0.57
N ALA A 213 6.50 -16.07 -0.52
CA ALA A 213 5.43 -15.79 -1.47
C ALA A 213 5.44 -16.81 -2.62
N LYS A 214 4.25 -17.23 -3.06
CA LYS A 214 4.10 -18.12 -4.22
C LYS A 214 3.98 -17.30 -5.49
N LEU A 215 4.86 -17.55 -6.47
CA LEU A 215 4.77 -16.93 -7.79
C LEU A 215 3.56 -17.48 -8.56
N MET A 216 2.74 -16.58 -9.13
CA MET A 216 1.60 -16.91 -9.98
C MET A 216 1.24 -15.72 -10.87
N PRO A 217 0.97 -15.86 -12.17
CA PRO A 217 0.51 -14.75 -12.99
C PRO A 217 -0.73 -14.06 -12.40
N PHE A 218 -0.81 -12.73 -12.51
CA PHE A 218 -1.90 -11.99 -11.87
C PHE A 218 -3.29 -12.44 -12.35
N LYS A 219 -3.43 -12.72 -13.64
CA LYS A 219 -4.65 -13.27 -14.23
C LYS A 219 -5.07 -14.58 -13.54
N ASP A 220 -4.15 -15.52 -13.42
CA ASP A 220 -4.41 -16.82 -12.79
C ASP A 220 -4.78 -16.66 -11.31
N ALA A 221 -4.13 -15.72 -10.61
CA ALA A 221 -4.42 -15.45 -9.20
C ALA A 221 -5.84 -14.91 -9.00
N ILE A 222 -6.28 -13.95 -9.81
CA ILE A 222 -7.63 -13.37 -9.69
C ILE A 222 -8.71 -14.34 -10.13
N GLU A 223 -8.46 -15.15 -11.17
CA GLU A 223 -9.40 -16.19 -11.62
C GLU A 223 -9.55 -17.31 -10.60
N LYS A 224 -8.47 -17.61 -9.85
CA LYS A 224 -8.49 -18.64 -8.81
C LYS A 224 -9.11 -18.18 -7.50
N TYR A 225 -8.83 -16.95 -7.07
CA TYR A 225 -9.13 -16.51 -5.69
C TYR A 225 -10.17 -15.39 -5.59
N CYS A 226 -10.35 -14.57 -6.61
CA CYS A 226 -11.26 -13.42 -6.58
C CYS A 226 -12.62 -13.74 -7.23
N THR A 227 -13.19 -14.90 -6.89
CA THR A 227 -14.39 -15.48 -7.55
C THR A 227 -15.71 -15.18 -6.83
N GLU A 228 -15.67 -14.98 -5.51
CA GLU A 228 -16.86 -14.71 -4.69
C GLU A 228 -16.95 -13.23 -4.30
N GLU A 229 -18.14 -12.65 -4.43
CA GLU A 229 -18.39 -11.26 -4.02
C GLU A 229 -18.60 -11.17 -2.50
N PHE A 230 -17.85 -10.27 -1.85
CA PHE A 230 -18.05 -9.90 -0.45
C PHE A 230 -18.15 -8.39 -0.22
N LYS A 231 -18.05 -7.60 -1.31
CA LYS A 231 -18.30 -6.14 -1.35
C LYS A 231 -17.54 -5.36 -0.26
N PRO A 232 -16.19 -5.39 -0.25
CA PRO A 232 -15.39 -4.71 0.77
C PRO A 232 -15.73 -3.23 0.98
N HIS A 233 -16.23 -2.54 -0.05
CA HIS A 233 -16.70 -1.16 0.07
C HIS A 233 -17.82 -0.98 1.11
N LEU A 234 -18.76 -1.92 1.23
CA LEU A 234 -19.84 -1.84 2.22
C LEU A 234 -19.30 -2.02 3.65
N ILE A 235 -18.37 -2.95 3.83
CA ILE A 235 -17.72 -3.21 5.12
C ILE A 235 -16.95 -1.97 5.59
N LEU A 236 -16.19 -1.34 4.69
CA LEU A 236 -15.46 -0.10 4.99
C LEU A 236 -16.40 1.08 5.28
N ASP A 237 -17.50 1.23 4.52
CA ASP A 237 -18.50 2.28 4.75
C ASP A 237 -19.18 2.12 6.11
N GLU A 238 -19.53 0.88 6.48
CA GLU A 238 -20.11 0.55 7.78
C GLU A 238 -19.12 0.84 8.92
N ALA A 239 -17.88 0.35 8.82
CA ALA A 239 -16.85 0.58 9.82
C ALA A 239 -16.59 2.08 10.03
N TYR A 240 -16.47 2.85 8.94
CA TYR A 240 -16.30 4.30 9.01
C TYR A 240 -17.51 4.99 9.64
N SER A 241 -18.72 4.62 9.22
CA SER A 241 -19.95 5.25 9.72
C SER A 241 -20.17 4.96 11.20
N ASN A 242 -19.90 3.73 11.64
CA ASN A 242 -20.00 3.35 13.06
C ASN A 242 -18.98 4.12 13.90
N PHE A 243 -17.73 4.24 13.45
CA PHE A 243 -16.74 5.06 14.15
C PHE A 243 -17.16 6.54 14.23
N MET A 244 -17.68 7.11 13.14
CA MET A 244 -18.04 8.53 13.09
C MET A 244 -19.28 8.88 13.92
N LYS A 245 -20.20 7.93 14.18
CA LYS A 245 -21.38 8.16 15.03
C LYS A 245 -20.99 8.58 16.45
N ASP A 246 -19.95 7.95 16.99
CA ASP A 246 -19.51 8.15 18.38
C ASP A 246 -18.31 9.11 18.48
N PHE A 247 -17.87 9.70 17.36
CA PHE A 247 -16.65 10.51 17.32
C PHE A 247 -16.90 11.98 17.72
N ASP A 248 -16.55 12.34 18.96
CA ASP A 248 -16.44 13.75 19.39
C ASP A 248 -14.99 14.24 19.32
N SER A 249 -14.68 15.00 18.25
CA SER A 249 -13.36 15.59 18.06
C SER A 249 -12.98 16.62 19.12
N LYS A 250 -13.95 17.41 19.64
CA LYS A 250 -13.70 18.44 20.65
C LYS A 250 -13.37 17.80 22.00
N GLU A 251 -14.09 16.75 22.37
CA GLU A 251 -13.81 16.00 23.59
C GLU A 251 -12.42 15.35 23.52
N LYS A 252 -12.08 14.69 22.41
CA LYS A 252 -10.77 14.06 22.22
C LYS A 252 -9.62 15.07 22.30
N ILE A 253 -9.73 16.20 21.59
CA ILE A 253 -8.70 17.27 21.65
C ILE A 253 -8.55 17.79 23.08
N LYS A 254 -9.66 18.03 23.81
CA LYS A 254 -9.60 18.45 25.21
C LYS A 254 -8.92 17.42 26.11
N LYS A 255 -9.16 16.12 25.92
CA LYS A 255 -8.49 15.04 26.68
C LYS A 255 -6.97 15.07 26.46
N ILE A 256 -6.54 15.19 25.20
CA ILE A 256 -5.11 15.27 24.85
C ILE A 256 -4.45 16.53 25.44
N GLN A 257 -5.09 17.70 25.29
CA GLN A 257 -4.57 18.99 25.78
C GLN A 257 -4.47 19.06 27.31
N LYS A 258 -5.39 18.42 28.04
CA LYS A 258 -5.33 18.38 29.51
C LYS A 258 -4.12 17.60 30.04
N LYS A 259 -3.58 16.67 29.26
CA LYS A 259 -2.48 15.78 29.66
C LYS A 259 -1.11 16.30 29.26
N THR A 260 -1.07 17.30 28.38
CA THR A 260 0.15 18.00 27.95
C THR A 260 0.48 19.21 28.82
N LYS A 261 -0.34 19.49 29.85
CA LYS A 261 -0.09 20.47 30.91
C LYS A 261 0.38 19.77 32.17
#